data_AF-A0A7K4C8L2-F1
#
_entry.id   AF-A0A7K4C8L2-F1
#
_cell.length_a   1.000
_cell.length_b   1.000
_cell.length_c   1.000
_cell.angle_alpha   90.00
_cell.angle_beta   90.00
_cell.angle_gamma   90.00
#
_symmetry.space_group_name_H-M   'P 1'
#
loop_
_entity.id
_entity.type
_entity.pdbx_description
1 polymer ?
#
loop_
_entity_poly.entity_id
_entity_poly.type
_entity_poly.pdbx_seq_one_letter_code
_entity_poly.pdbx_strand_id
1 'polypeptide(L)'
;MSDKKTILEYVTNFFSLVPLVLYTIVAMMLTIIAIVSVYDSVILIFQLITSSATTANIVSVINSLLLTITIIVLFETVTVYFKTKHVEVRALLVAGLTGMVRHILIYNMEKADPFMIGASVALLAVLIAGIVLIKPEPVP
;
A
#
# COMPACT_ATOMS: atom_id res chain seq x y z
N MET A 1 -38.82 2.19 -28.28
CA MET A 1 -38.08 3.11 -27.37
C MET A 1 -38.00 2.61 -25.92
N SER A 2 -38.69 1.53 -25.53
CA SER A 2 -38.70 1.02 -24.14
C SER A 2 -37.47 0.14 -23.77
N ASP A 3 -37.02 -0.75 -24.66
CA ASP A 3 -35.91 -1.69 -24.35
C ASP A 3 -34.54 -1.03 -24.13
N LYS A 4 -34.24 0.07 -24.82
CA LYS A 4 -32.95 0.76 -24.66
C LYS A 4 -32.75 1.32 -23.25
N LYS A 5 -33.83 1.68 -22.56
CA LYS A 5 -33.77 2.27 -21.21
C LYS A 5 -33.42 1.22 -20.16
N THR A 6 -33.97 0.01 -20.30
CA THR A 6 -33.72 -1.13 -19.41
C THR A 6 -32.28 -1.66 -19.53
N ILE A 7 -31.75 -1.74 -20.75
CA ILE A 7 -30.35 -2.19 -20.97
C ILE A 7 -29.36 -1.17 -20.40
N LEU A 8 -29.62 0.13 -20.56
CA LEU A 8 -28.79 1.18 -19.97
C LEU A 8 -28.79 1.14 -18.44
N GLU A 9 -29.94 0.92 -17.79
CA GLU A 9 -30.00 0.74 -16.33
C GLU A 9 -29.20 -0.47 -15.86
N TYR A 10 -29.31 -1.62 -16.53
CA TYR A 10 -28.54 -2.81 -16.19
C TYR A 10 -27.03 -2.59 -16.35
N VAL A 11 -26.59 -1.96 -17.44
CA VAL A 11 -25.17 -1.68 -17.69
C VAL A 11 -24.63 -0.71 -16.65
N THR A 12 -25.38 0.33 -16.30
CA THR A 12 -24.95 1.32 -15.30
C THR A 12 -24.87 0.70 -13.91
N ASN A 13 -25.83 -0.15 -13.55
CA ASN A 13 -25.85 -0.83 -12.27
C ASN A 13 -24.77 -1.91 -12.17
N PHE A 14 -24.42 -2.58 -13.28
CA PHE A 14 -23.31 -3.52 -13.31
C PHE A 14 -21.96 -2.80 -13.15
N PHE A 15 -21.77 -1.68 -13.84
CA PHE A 15 -20.56 -0.85 -13.73
C PHE A 15 -20.38 -0.22 -12.34
N SER A 16 -21.46 0.02 -11.60
CA SER A 16 -21.37 0.51 -10.21
C SER A 16 -21.13 -0.60 -9.19
N LEU A 17 -21.58 -1.82 -9.47
CA LEU A 17 -21.52 -2.97 -8.56
C LEU A 17 -20.16 -3.68 -8.60
N VAL A 18 -19.53 -3.76 -9.78
CA VAL A 18 -18.20 -4.38 -9.95
C VAL A 18 -17.12 -3.73 -9.06
N PRO A 19 -16.97 -2.38 -9.06
CA PRO A 19 -16.04 -1.72 -8.16
C PRO A 19 -16.34 -2.04 -6.70
N LEU A 20 -17.63 -1.98 -6.31
CA LEU A 20 -18.07 -2.24 -4.94
C LEU A 20 -17.64 -3.62 -4.44
N VAL A 21 -17.82 -4.67 -5.26
CA VAL A 21 -17.41 -6.04 -4.92
C VAL A 21 -15.89 -6.16 -4.82
N LEU A 22 -15.15 -5.59 -5.78
CA LEU A 22 -13.68 -5.59 -5.74
C LEU A 22 -13.16 -4.91 -4.46
N TYR A 23 -13.78 -3.81 -4.03
CA TYR A 23 -13.39 -3.13 -2.80
C TYR A 23 -13.64 -3.98 -1.56
N THR A 24 -14.79 -4.64 -1.45
CA THR A 24 -15.09 -5.51 -0.31
C THR A 24 -14.10 -6.65 -0.20
N ILE A 25 -13.69 -7.23 -1.33
CA ILE A 25 -12.68 -8.29 -1.38
C ILE A 25 -11.32 -7.76 -0.93
N VAL A 26 -10.86 -6.62 -1.47
CA VAL A 26 -9.56 -6.04 -1.09
C VAL A 26 -9.52 -5.67 0.39
N ALA A 27 -10.59 -5.07 0.93
CA ALA A 27 -10.67 -4.74 2.35
C ALA A 27 -10.56 -5.99 3.23
N MET A 28 -11.32 -7.06 2.90
CA MET A 28 -11.23 -8.33 3.63
C MET A 28 -9.82 -8.94 3.55
N MET A 29 -9.19 -8.95 2.38
CA MET A 29 -7.83 -9.45 2.23
C MET A 29 -6.84 -8.66 3.09
N LEU A 30 -6.89 -7.32 3.05
CA LEU A 30 -6.00 -6.48 3.83
C LEU A 30 -6.17 -6.70 5.33
N THR A 31 -7.40 -6.86 5.83
CA THR A 31 -7.65 -7.17 7.23
C THR A 31 -7.06 -8.53 7.64
N ILE A 32 -7.24 -9.56 6.80
CA ILE A 32 -6.66 -10.89 7.07
C ILE A 32 -5.14 -10.81 7.11
N ILE A 33 -4.52 -10.16 6.12
CA ILE A 33 -3.07 -10.01 6.02
C ILE A 33 -2.53 -9.20 7.21
N ALA A 34 -3.25 -8.18 7.67
CA ALA A 34 -2.86 -7.39 8.84
C ALA A 34 -2.78 -8.25 10.10
N ILE A 35 -3.79 -9.09 10.34
CA ILE A 35 -3.83 -9.99 11.51
C ILE A 35 -2.65 -10.97 11.47
N VAL A 36 -2.40 -11.59 10.31
CA VAL A 36 -1.27 -12.52 10.12
C VAL A 36 0.07 -11.80 10.35
N SER A 37 0.24 -10.60 9.78
CA SER A 37 1.48 -9.83 9.91
C SER A 37 1.78 -9.45 11.37
N VAL A 38 0.75 -9.08 12.14
CA VAL A 38 0.90 -8.79 13.57
C VAL A 38 1.27 -10.06 14.33
N TYR A 39 0.64 -11.19 14.02
CA TYR A 39 0.96 -12.48 14.63
C TYR A 39 2.42 -12.89 14.37
N ASP A 40 2.89 -12.76 13.14
CA ASP A 40 4.29 -13.04 12.77
C ASP A 40 5.26 -12.13 13.52
N SER A 41 4.95 -10.83 13.62
CA SER A 41 5.77 -9.87 14.36
C SER A 41 5.90 -10.26 15.84
N VAL A 42 4.80 -10.69 16.47
CA VAL A 42 4.81 -11.13 17.88
C VAL A 42 5.68 -12.38 18.08
N ILE A 43 5.58 -13.37 17.19
CA ILE A 43 6.41 -14.58 17.27
C ILE A 43 7.90 -14.23 17.12
N LEU A 44 8.25 -13.39 16.14
CA LEU A 44 9.63 -13.01 15.90
C LEU A 44 10.24 -12.24 17.08
N ILE A 45 9.46 -11.36 17.71
CA ILE A 45 9.86 -10.67 18.94
C ILE A 45 10.09 -11.68 20.08
N PHE A 46 9.18 -12.65 20.24
CA PHE A 46 9.32 -13.67 21.27
C PHE A 46 10.57 -14.55 21.07
N GLN A 47 10.87 -14.92 19.81
CA GLN A 47 12.09 -15.64 19.46
C GLN A 47 13.34 -14.83 19.76
N LEU A 48 13.34 -13.52 19.47
CA LEU A 48 14.47 -12.63 19.76
C LEU A 48 14.79 -12.54 21.26
N ILE A 49 13.77 -12.63 22.12
CA ILE A 49 13.92 -12.58 23.59
C ILE A 49 14.39 -13.94 24.14
N THR A 50 13.89 -15.04 23.58
CA THR A 50 14.09 -16.39 24.12
C THR A 50 15.36 -17.08 23.59
N SER A 51 15.81 -16.70 22.39
CA SER A 51 17.01 -17.26 21.76
C SER A 51 18.12 -16.22 21.65
N SER A 52 19.39 -16.65 21.69
CA SER A 52 20.54 -15.76 21.56
C SER A 52 20.39 -14.90 20.31
N ALA A 53 20.25 -13.58 20.50
CA ALA A 53 19.98 -12.64 19.42
C ALA A 53 21.06 -12.72 18.34
N THR A 54 20.74 -13.35 17.22
CA THR A 54 21.58 -13.38 16.02
C THR A 54 21.14 -12.23 15.12
N THR A 55 22.07 -11.63 14.38
CA THR A 55 21.80 -10.53 13.44
C THR A 55 20.66 -10.86 12.47
N ALA A 56 20.52 -12.13 12.07
CA ALA A 56 19.43 -12.62 11.23
C ALA A 56 18.03 -12.47 11.87
N ASN A 57 17.91 -12.70 13.19
CA ASN A 57 16.63 -12.59 13.90
C ASN A 57 16.17 -11.12 13.98
N ILE A 58 17.11 -10.19 14.18
CA ILE A 58 16.84 -8.75 14.20
C ILE A 58 16.33 -8.27 12.84
N VAL A 59 16.97 -8.69 11.74
CA VAL A 59 16.53 -8.34 10.38
C VAL A 59 15.13 -8.88 10.09
N SER A 60 14.83 -10.11 10.55
CA SER A 60 13.50 -10.70 10.39
C SER A 60 12.41 -9.91 11.13
N VAL A 61 12.69 -9.48 12.37
CA VAL A 61 11.77 -8.62 13.15
C VAL A 61 11.53 -7.29 12.44
N ILE A 62 12.59 -6.62 11.97
CA ILE A 62 12.46 -5.36 11.23
C ILE A 62 11.61 -5.54 9.97
N ASN A 63 11.84 -6.61 9.20
CA ASN A 63 11.08 -6.90 7.99
C ASN A 63 9.59 -7.15 8.29
N SER A 64 9.27 -7.88 9.35
CA SER A 64 7.88 -8.14 9.76
C SER A 64 7.17 -6.87 10.25
N LEU A 65 7.87 -6.01 11.00
CA LEU A 65 7.33 -4.72 11.43
C LEU A 65 7.10 -3.78 10.23
N LEU A 66 8.05 -3.71 9.29
CA LEU A 66 7.91 -2.90 8.08
C LEU A 66 6.76 -3.40 7.18
N LEU A 67 6.55 -4.72 7.12
CA LEU A 67 5.40 -5.29 6.44
C LEU A 67 4.09 -4.85 7.10
N THR A 68 4.02 -4.91 8.43
CA THR A 68 2.85 -4.46 9.22
C THR A 68 2.53 -2.99 8.95
N ILE A 69 3.53 -2.12 8.99
CA ILE A 69 3.37 -0.68 8.69
C ILE A 69 2.83 -0.48 7.27
N THR A 70 3.34 -1.24 6.28
CA THR A 70 2.85 -1.15 4.90
C THR A 70 1.37 -1.51 4.81
N ILE A 71 0.95 -2.58 5.49
CA ILE A 71 -0.44 -3.03 5.45
C ILE A 71 -1.36 -1.97 6.06
N ILE A 72 -0.97 -1.36 7.17
CA ILE A 72 -1.74 -0.27 7.81
C ILE A 72 -1.91 0.90 6.85
N VAL A 73 -0.83 1.31 6.18
CA VAL A 73 -0.86 2.41 5.22
C VAL A 73 -1.71 2.08 3.99
N LEU A 74 -1.61 0.86 3.46
CA LEU A 74 -2.48 0.40 2.37
C LEU A 74 -3.95 0.40 2.82
N PHE A 75 -4.24 -0.07 4.02
CA PHE A 75 -5.59 -0.05 4.57
C PHE A 75 -6.14 1.37 4.70
N GLU A 76 -5.33 2.32 5.18
CA GLU A 76 -5.71 3.73 5.28
C GLU A 76 -6.00 4.32 3.89
N THR A 77 -5.15 4.07 2.89
CA THR A 77 -5.40 4.58 1.53
C THR A 77 -6.63 4.00 0.86
N VAL A 78 -6.89 2.70 1.04
CA VAL A 78 -8.12 2.05 0.57
C VAL A 78 -9.34 2.63 1.30
N THR A 79 -9.22 2.91 2.60
CA THR A 79 -10.31 3.49 3.40
C THR A 79 -10.59 4.95 3.03
N VAL A 80 -9.55 5.76 2.79
CA VAL A 80 -9.69 7.16 2.34
C VAL A 80 -10.33 7.19 0.96
N TYR A 81 -9.83 6.39 0.03
CA TYR A 81 -10.45 6.21 -1.29
C TYR A 81 -11.93 5.83 -1.18
N PHE A 82 -12.26 4.93 -0.24
CA PHE A 82 -13.63 4.50 0.01
C PHE A 82 -14.52 5.65 0.51
N LYS A 83 -14.01 6.49 1.41
CA LYS A 83 -14.76 7.60 2.02
C LYS A 83 -15.09 8.71 1.02
N THR A 84 -14.21 8.99 0.06
CA THR A 84 -14.38 10.12 -0.87
C THR A 84 -14.79 9.73 -2.28
N LYS A 85 -14.86 8.43 -2.60
CA LYS A 85 -15.17 7.88 -3.95
C LYS A 85 -14.25 8.39 -5.06
N HIS A 86 -13.19 9.09 -4.67
CA HIS A 86 -12.18 9.68 -5.55
C HIS A 86 -10.82 9.21 -5.05
N VAL A 87 -9.90 9.03 -5.99
CA VAL A 87 -8.49 8.85 -5.64
C VAL A 87 -7.99 10.17 -5.09
N GLU A 88 -8.00 10.31 -3.78
CA GLU A 88 -7.29 11.40 -3.12
C GLU A 88 -5.80 11.21 -3.41
N VAL A 89 -5.29 12.01 -4.34
CA VAL A 89 -3.89 11.99 -4.76
C VAL A 89 -2.99 12.01 -3.52
N ARG A 90 -3.31 12.87 -2.54
CA ARG A 90 -2.57 12.99 -1.27
C ARG A 90 -2.44 11.68 -0.49
N ALA A 91 -3.52 10.89 -0.36
CA ALA A 91 -3.45 9.60 0.33
C ALA A 91 -2.56 8.61 -0.44
N LEU A 92 -2.69 8.59 -1.76
CA LEU A 92 -1.86 7.76 -2.63
C LEU A 92 -0.37 8.16 -2.57
N LEU A 93 -0.08 9.46 -2.41
CA LEU A 93 1.28 9.95 -2.19
C LEU A 93 1.88 9.49 -0.87
N VAL A 94 1.10 9.54 0.22
CA VAL A 94 1.55 9.06 1.54
C VAL A 94 1.83 7.55 1.51
N ALA A 95 1.01 6.76 0.81
CA ALA A 95 1.31 5.35 0.62
C ALA A 95 2.53 5.10 -0.24
N GLY A 96 2.67 5.81 -1.37
CA GLY A 96 3.83 5.70 -2.25
C GLY A 96 5.13 6.05 -1.53
N LEU A 97 5.14 7.18 -0.80
CA LEU A 97 6.29 7.62 -0.02
C LEU A 97 6.65 6.60 1.07
N THR A 98 5.68 6.13 1.85
CA THR A 98 5.92 5.13 2.89
C THR A 98 6.44 3.81 2.32
N GLY A 99 5.90 3.37 1.17
CA GLY A 99 6.36 2.17 0.47
C GLY A 99 7.81 2.30 -0.01
N MET A 100 8.19 3.47 -0.51
CA MET A 100 9.56 3.77 -0.93
C MET A 100 10.53 3.88 0.25
N VAL A 101 10.13 4.55 1.33
CA VAL A 101 10.92 4.62 2.57
C VAL A 101 11.15 3.21 3.10
N ARG A 102 10.13 2.36 3.15
CA ARG A 102 10.28 0.94 3.50
C ARG A 102 11.26 0.25 2.56
N HIS A 103 11.12 0.42 1.26
CA HIS A 103 11.99 -0.24 0.29
C HIS A 103 13.46 0.11 0.55
N ILE A 104 13.77 1.39 0.78
CA ILE A 104 15.12 1.87 1.11
C ILE A 104 15.60 1.30 2.45
N LEU A 105 14.76 1.29 3.48
CA LEU A 105 15.11 0.76 4.80
C LEU A 105 15.45 -0.74 4.75
N ILE A 106 14.72 -1.53 3.96
CA ILE A 106 15.00 -2.97 3.78
C ILE A 106 16.26 -3.17 2.94
N TYR A 107 16.40 -2.42 1.83
CA TYR A 107 17.54 -2.54 0.93
C TYR A 107 18.88 -2.25 1.61
N ASN A 108 18.88 -1.35 2.60
CA ASN A 108 20.09 -1.03 3.33
C ASN A 108 20.51 -2.13 4.33
N MET A 109 19.64 -3.12 4.60
CA MET A 109 19.94 -4.25 5.49
C MET A 109 20.42 -5.51 4.76
N GLU A 110 20.05 -5.71 3.49
CA GLU A 110 20.58 -6.76 2.61
C GLU A 110 21.65 -6.16 1.69
N LYS A 111 22.94 -6.39 2.01
CA LYS A 111 24.14 -6.06 1.18
C LYS A 111 23.85 -5.15 -0.02
N ALA A 112 23.81 -3.85 0.24
CA ALA A 112 23.35 -2.90 -0.74
C ALA A 112 24.27 -2.83 -1.98
N ASP A 113 23.72 -3.15 -3.15
CA ASP A 113 24.32 -2.78 -4.43
C ASP A 113 24.10 -1.26 -4.63
N PRO A 114 25.18 -0.45 -4.68
CA PRO A 114 25.07 0.99 -4.85
C PRO A 114 24.23 1.41 -6.06
N PHE A 115 24.19 0.58 -7.11
CA PHE A 115 23.41 0.83 -8.31
C PHE A 115 21.91 0.81 -8.05
N MET A 116 21.43 -0.12 -7.21
CA MET A 116 20.00 -0.29 -6.91
C MET A 116 19.49 0.79 -5.94
N ILE A 117 20.36 1.29 -5.06
CA ILE A 117 20.07 2.50 -4.26
C ILE A 117 19.92 3.72 -5.18
N GLY A 118 20.84 3.91 -6.12
CA GLY A 118 20.77 5.03 -7.08
C GLY A 118 19.48 4.99 -7.91
N ALA A 119 19.08 3.82 -8.37
CA ALA A 119 17.85 3.62 -9.14
C ALA A 119 16.58 3.93 -8.31
N SER A 120 16.54 3.52 -7.05
CA SER A 120 15.38 3.78 -6.16
C SER A 120 15.27 5.26 -5.78
N VAL A 121 16.40 5.95 -5.56
CA VAL A 121 16.43 7.42 -5.37
C VAL A 121 16.01 8.16 -6.64
N ALA A 122 16.42 7.70 -7.82
CA ALA A 122 16.00 8.28 -9.09
C ALA A 122 14.50 8.10 -9.35
N LEU A 123 13.94 6.92 -9.06
CA LEU A 123 12.50 6.66 -9.10
C LEU A 123 11.73 7.59 -8.16
N LEU A 124 12.26 7.83 -6.95
CA LEU A 124 11.73 8.81 -6.00
C LEU A 124 11.68 10.21 -6.60
N ALA A 125 12.78 10.65 -7.21
CA ALA A 125 12.84 11.96 -7.84
C ALA A 125 11.85 12.08 -9.01
N VAL A 126 11.69 11.04 -9.82
CA VAL A 126 10.72 11.01 -10.95
C VAL A 126 9.29 11.05 -10.45
N LEU A 127 8.96 10.30 -9.40
CA LEU A 127 7.62 10.34 -8.80
C LEU A 127 7.33 11.73 -8.24
N ILE A 128 8.25 12.30 -7.45
CA ILE A 128 8.13 13.66 -6.92
C ILE A 128 7.98 14.69 -8.06
N ALA A 129 8.78 14.59 -9.11
CA ALA A 129 8.72 15.49 -10.26
C ALA A 129 7.39 15.36 -11.02
N GLY A 130 6.91 14.13 -11.26
CA GLY A 130 5.60 13.89 -11.88
C GLY A 130 4.47 14.52 -11.10
N ILE A 131 4.55 14.49 -9.76
CA ILE A 131 3.55 15.08 -8.87
C ILE A 131 3.59 16.61 -8.86
N VAL A 132 4.79 17.21 -8.83
CA VAL A 132 4.95 18.68 -8.85
C VAL A 132 4.54 19.28 -10.20
N LEU A 133 4.79 18.55 -11.29
CA LEU A 133 4.47 18.99 -12.65
C LEU A 133 2.98 18.81 -13.00
N ILE A 134 2.29 17.83 -12.41
CA ILE A 134 0.84 17.70 -12.52
C ILE A 134 0.20 18.72 -11.59
N LYS A 135 -0.02 19.93 -12.11
CA LYS A 135 -0.83 20.96 -11.46
C LYS A 135 -2.24 20.40 -11.24
N PRO A 136 -2.83 20.49 -10.03
CA PRO A 136 -4.22 20.12 -9.85
C PRO A 136 -5.07 21.03 -10.75
N GLU A 137 -5.82 20.43 -11.68
CA GLU A 137 -6.84 21.15 -12.43
C GLU A 137 -7.83 21.73 -11.41
N PRO A 138 -8.20 23.03 -11.52
CA PRO A 138 -9.17 23.62 -10.63
C PRO A 138 -10.50 22.89 -10.78
N VAL A 139 -10.95 22.30 -9.67
CA VAL A 139 -12.25 21.63 -9.58
C VAL A 139 -13.35 22.67 -9.85
N PRO A 140 -14.25 22.46 -10.83
CA PRO A 140 -15.39 23.35 -11.09
C PRO A 140 -16.45 23.28 -9.99
#